data_AF-A0A3C0BZR6-F1
#
_entry.id   AF-A0A3C0BZR6-F1
#
_cell.length_a   1.000
_cell.length_b   1.000
_cell.length_c   1.000
_cell.angle_alpha   90.00
_cell.angle_beta   90.00
_cell.angle_gamma   90.00
#
_symmetry.space_group_name_H-M   'P 1'
#
loop_
_entity.id
_entity.type
_entity.pdbx_description
1 polymer ?
#
loop_
_entity_poly.entity_id
_entity_poly.type
_entity_poly.pdbx_seq_one_letter_code
_entity_poly.pdbx_strand_id
1 'polypeptide(L)'
;MTEKKGIALALEDWKILFEDDWKSLIIALYMVLVGYGVLVGIPVISTAWVTKLGFTEVEVGRVAGMDLGGLAAGSVFTAWIIQKVNRRILV
;
A
#
# COMPACT_ATOMS: atom_id res chain seq x y z
N MET A 1 30.23 -15.90 22.71
CA MET A 1 29.51 -14.62 22.58
C MET A 1 30.47 -13.53 23.03
N THR A 2 31.05 -12.79 22.10
CA THR A 2 32.03 -11.73 22.41
C THR A 2 31.27 -10.49 22.82
N GLU A 3 31.35 -10.11 24.10
CA GLU A 3 30.69 -8.92 24.66
C GLU A 3 31.36 -7.67 24.08
N LYS A 4 30.79 -7.10 23.01
CA LYS A 4 31.28 -5.85 22.41
C LYS A 4 30.84 -4.67 23.27
N LYS A 5 31.77 -3.83 23.71
CA LYS A 5 31.52 -2.64 24.55
C LYS A 5 31.95 -1.37 23.85
N GLY A 6 31.22 -0.28 24.12
CA GLY A 6 31.58 1.07 23.66
C GLY A 6 31.28 1.34 22.18
N ILE A 7 32.23 1.99 21.49
CA ILE A 7 32.07 2.50 20.11
C ILE A 7 31.76 1.36 19.10
N ALA A 8 32.29 0.16 19.33
CA ALA A 8 32.02 -1.00 18.49
C ALA A 8 30.54 -1.46 18.53
N LEU A 9 29.89 -1.32 19.70
CA LEU A 9 28.46 -1.59 19.85
C LEU A 9 27.64 -0.50 19.15
N ALA A 10 28.02 0.77 19.35
CA ALA A 10 27.35 1.91 18.71
C ALA A 10 27.41 1.86 17.17
N LEU A 11 28.54 1.39 16.60
CA LEU A 11 28.69 1.21 15.16
C LEU A 11 27.86 0.03 14.62
N GLU A 12 27.70 -1.05 15.39
CA GLU A 12 26.82 -2.15 15.02
C GLU A 12 25.34 -1.77 15.11
N ASP A 13 24.93 -1.10 16.19
CA ASP A 13 23.58 -0.57 16.33
C ASP A 13 23.27 0.41 15.21
N TRP A 14 24.20 1.32 14.88
CA TRP A 14 24.07 2.23 13.74
C TRP A 14 23.88 1.47 12.41
N LYS A 15 24.69 0.43 12.18
CA LYS A 15 24.58 -0.38 10.96
C LYS A 15 23.22 -1.09 10.88
N ILE A 16 22.77 -1.70 11.98
CA ILE A 16 21.48 -2.40 12.05
C ILE A 16 20.32 -1.41 11.81
N LEU A 17 20.38 -0.23 12.42
CA LEU A 17 19.35 0.80 12.26
C LEU A 17 19.21 1.24 10.80
N PHE A 18 20.33 1.51 10.12
CA PHE A 18 20.33 1.86 8.70
C PHE A 18 19.86 0.71 7.79
N GLU A 19 20.19 -0.53 8.11
CA GLU A 19 19.88 -1.70 7.29
C GLU A 19 18.40 -2.12 7.40
N ASP A 20 17.78 -1.94 8.56
CA ASP A 20 16.32 -2.09 8.74
C ASP A 20 15.53 -0.90 8.16
N ASP A 21 16.02 0.32 8.33
CA ASP A 21 15.37 1.53 7.80
C ASP A 21 15.28 1.51 6.27
N TRP A 22 16.28 0.97 5.57
CA TRP A 22 16.28 0.93 4.11
C TRP A 22 15.18 0.04 3.54
N LYS A 23 14.91 -1.12 4.18
CA LYS A 23 13.82 -2.02 3.78
C LYS A 23 12.47 -1.37 4.04
N SER A 24 12.31 -0.75 5.21
CA SER A 24 11.10 -0.02 5.58
C SER A 24 10.82 1.13 4.61
N LEU A 25 11.86 1.90 4.25
CA LEU A 25 11.80 2.98 3.26
C LEU A 25 11.35 2.47 1.89
N ILE A 26 11.93 1.38 1.39
CA ILE A 26 11.56 0.80 0.09
C ILE A 26 10.11 0.33 0.10
N ILE A 27 9.66 -0.32 1.17
CA ILE A 27 8.27 -0.77 1.31
C ILE A 27 7.32 0.44 1.35
N ALA A 28 7.66 1.47 2.12
CA ALA A 28 6.86 2.69 2.18
C ALA A 28 6.77 3.38 0.80
N LEU A 29 7.90 3.50 0.10
CA LEU A 29 7.95 4.05 -1.26
C LEU A 29 7.10 3.23 -2.23
N TYR A 30 7.21 1.90 -2.18
CA TYR A 30 6.39 0.99 -2.98
C TYR A 30 4.90 1.21 -2.70
N MET A 31 4.48 1.25 -1.43
CA MET A 31 3.08 1.44 -1.06
C MET A 31 2.53 2.79 -1.53
N VAL A 32 3.34 3.86 -1.44
CA VAL A 32 2.96 5.19 -1.95
C VAL A 32 2.82 5.18 -3.47
N LEU A 33 3.76 4.57 -4.20
CA LEU A 33 3.69 4.48 -5.66
C LEU A 33 2.47 3.69 -6.14
N VAL A 34 2.16 2.57 -5.49
CA VAL A 34 0.97 1.77 -5.78
C VAL A 34 -0.30 2.59 -5.51
N GLY A 35 -0.40 3.24 -4.34
CA GLY A 35 -1.55 4.08 -3.99
C GLY A 35 -1.75 5.25 -4.96
N TYR A 36 -0.66 5.92 -5.34
CA TYR A 36 -0.69 7.00 -6.33
C TYR A 36 -1.15 6.53 -7.71
N GLY A 37 -0.69 5.34 -8.13
CA GLY A 37 -1.13 4.72 -9.38
C GLY A 37 -2.64 4.52 -9.44
N VAL A 38 -3.25 4.06 -8.34
CA VAL A 38 -4.71 3.93 -8.25
C VAL A 38 -5.41 5.29 -8.28
N LEU A 39 -4.88 6.26 -7.51
CA LEU A 39 -5.45 7.61 -7.40
C LEU A 39 -5.52 8.32 -8.77
N VAL A 40 -4.48 8.21 -9.58
CA VAL A 40 -4.44 8.83 -10.92
C VAL A 40 -5.08 7.94 -11.99
N GLY A 41 -5.01 6.62 -11.83
CA GLY A 41 -5.53 5.65 -12.81
C GLY A 41 -7.04 5.68 -12.95
N ILE A 42 -7.78 5.70 -11.84
CA ILE A 42 -9.26 5.65 -11.85
C ILE A 42 -9.85 6.82 -12.66
N PRO A 43 -9.46 8.10 -12.43
CA PRO A 43 -9.94 9.23 -13.22
C PRO A 43 -9.56 9.16 -14.71
N VAL A 44 -8.37 8.66 -15.04
CA VAL A 44 -7.90 8.55 -16.44
C VAL A 44 -8.71 7.50 -17.20
N ILE A 45 -9.00 6.37 -16.58
CA ILE A 45 -9.83 5.32 -17.18
C ILE A 45 -11.28 5.79 -17.32
N SER A 46 -11.82 6.45 -16.29
CA SER A 46 -13.20 6.96 -16.32
C SER A 46 -13.40 8.01 -17.42
N THR A 47 -12.46 8.92 -17.60
CA THR A 47 -12.51 9.93 -18.68
C THR A 47 -12.36 9.29 -20.07
N ALA A 48 -11.55 8.25 -20.23
CA ALA A 48 -11.44 7.51 -21.49
C ALA A 48 -12.77 6.81 -21.86
N TRP A 49 -13.50 6.26 -20.90
CA TRP A 49 -14.80 5.63 -21.13
C TRP A 49 -15.87 6.61 -21.61
N VAL A 50 -15.92 7.81 -21.02
CA VAL A 50 -16.83 8.86 -21.47
C VAL A 50 -16.46 9.36 -22.88
N THR A 51 -15.18 9.60 -23.13
CA THR A 51 -14.72 10.26 -24.37
C THR A 51 -14.52 9.32 -25.56
N LYS A 52 -14.23 8.04 -25.34
CA LYS A 52 -13.88 7.07 -26.40
C LYS A 52 -14.90 5.95 -26.57
N LEU A 53 -15.64 5.58 -25.52
CA LEU A 53 -16.60 4.46 -25.57
C LEU A 53 -18.06 4.93 -25.56
N GLY A 54 -18.31 6.24 -25.44
CA GLY A 54 -19.66 6.81 -25.51
C GLY A 54 -20.53 6.54 -24.28
N PHE A 55 -19.94 6.10 -23.16
CA PHE A 55 -20.66 5.95 -21.90
C PHE A 55 -21.04 7.31 -21.33
N THR A 56 -22.18 7.36 -20.64
CA THR A 56 -22.59 8.59 -19.92
C THR A 56 -21.73 8.79 -18.68
N GLU A 57 -21.53 10.05 -18.28
CA GLU A 57 -20.80 10.39 -17.05
C GLU A 57 -21.42 9.73 -15.80
N VAL A 58 -22.74 9.54 -15.80
CA VAL A 58 -23.47 8.90 -14.70
C VAL A 58 -23.16 7.40 -14.62
N GLU A 59 -23.10 6.70 -15.75
CA GLU A 59 -22.74 5.28 -15.78
C GLU A 59 -21.30 5.07 -15.33
N VAL A 60 -20.39 5.89 -15.84
CA VAL A 60 -18.97 5.82 -15.46
C VAL A 60 -18.76 6.18 -13.99
N GLY A 61 -19.46 7.21 -13.47
CA GLY A 61 -19.42 7.57 -12.06
C GLY A 61 -19.93 6.46 -11.15
N ARG A 62 -20.95 5.71 -11.58
CA ARG A 62 -21.44 4.53 -10.84
C ARG A 62 -20.43 3.39 -10.85
N VAL A 63 -19.76 3.13 -11.98
CA VAL A 63 -18.73 2.08 -12.06
C VAL A 63 -17.51 2.45 -11.20
N ALA A 64 -17.02 3.69 -11.29
CA ALA A 64 -15.94 4.18 -10.43
C ALA A 64 -16.33 4.18 -8.94
N GLY A 65 -17.59 4.51 -8.63
CA GLY A 65 -18.13 4.42 -7.28
C GLY A 65 -18.18 2.98 -6.74
N MET A 66 -18.49 2.00 -7.59
CA MET A 66 -18.45 0.58 -7.21
C MET A 66 -17.01 0.09 -6.97
N ASP A 67 -16.04 0.54 -7.76
CA ASP A 67 -14.63 0.20 -7.58
C ASP A 67 -14.07 0.75 -6.25
N LEU A 68 -14.27 2.05 -5.99
CA LEU A 68 -13.89 2.69 -4.73
C LEU A 68 -14.65 2.10 -3.53
N GLY A 69 -15.94 1.78 -3.70
CA GLY A 69 -16.74 1.11 -2.68
C GLY A 69 -16.22 -0.31 -2.37
N GLY A 70 -15.79 -1.04 -3.39
CA GLY A 70 -15.17 -2.35 -3.25
C GLY A 70 -13.83 -2.30 -2.51
N LEU A 71 -12.98 -1.32 -2.82
CA LEU A 71 -11.73 -1.09 -2.08
C LEU A 71 -11.99 -0.76 -0.61
N ALA A 72 -12.96 0.11 -0.32
CA ALA A 72 -13.33 0.45 1.05
C ALA A 72 -13.84 -0.78 1.82
N ALA A 73 -14.81 -1.52 1.26
CA ALA A 73 -15.36 -2.72 1.89
C ALA A 73 -14.29 -3.82 2.08
N GLY A 74 -13.46 -4.05 1.07
CA GLY A 74 -12.35 -5.00 1.11
C GLY A 74 -11.30 -4.64 2.17
N SER A 75 -11.02 -3.35 2.38
CA SER A 75 -10.08 -2.89 3.41
C SER A 75 -10.60 -3.20 4.82
N VAL A 76 -11.89 -2.94 5.09
CA VAL A 76 -12.54 -3.22 6.38
C VAL A 76 -12.58 -4.73 6.64
N PHE A 77 -12.92 -5.50 5.61
CA PHE A 77 -12.93 -6.96 5.70
C PHE A 77 -11.53 -7.54 5.94
N THR A 78 -10.51 -7.03 5.25
CA THR A 78 -9.11 -7.44 5.44
C THR A 78 -8.64 -7.11 6.86
N ALA A 79 -8.94 -5.91 7.37
CA ALA A 79 -8.62 -5.52 8.74
C ALA A 79 -9.26 -6.47 9.77
N TRP A 80 -10.52 -6.86 9.54
CA TRP A 80 -11.21 -7.84 10.37
C TRP A 80 -10.56 -9.23 10.35
N ILE A 81 -10.13 -9.70 9.17
CA ILE A 81 -9.41 -10.98 9.04
C ILE A 81 -8.07 -10.95 9.79
N ILE A 82 -7.28 -9.90 9.62
CA ILE A 82 -5.99 -9.74 10.30
C ILE A 82 -6.14 -9.79 11.82
N GLN A 83 -7.25 -9.27 12.36
CA GLN A 83 -7.53 -9.33 13.79
C GLN A 83 -7.86 -10.74 14.30
N LYS A 84 -8.43 -11.61 13.44
CA LYS A 84 -8.92 -12.93 13.82
C LYS A 84 -7.95 -14.07 13.49
N VAL A 85 -7.07 -13.88 12.51
CA VAL A 85 -6.17 -14.93 12.01
C VAL A 85 -4.73 -14.60 12.38
N ASN A 86 -3.93 -15.62 12.68
CA ASN A 86 -2.51 -15.43 12.99
C ASN A 86 -1.78 -14.80 11.80
N ARG A 87 -1.20 -13.61 12.02
CA ARG A 87 -0.45 -12.83 11.02
C ARG A 87 0.62 -13.61 10.25
N ARG A 88 1.21 -14.66 10.85
CA ARG A 88 2.21 -15.53 10.19
C ARG A 88 1.64 -16.44 9.09
N ILE A 89 0.31 -16.59 8.99
CA ILE A 89 -0.36 -17.35 7.94
C ILE A 89 -0.81 -16.42 6.80
N LEU A 90 -0.96 -15.12 7.09
CA LEU A 90 -1.48 -14.12 6.15
C LEU A 90 -0.39 -13.38 5.36
N VAL A 91 0.85 -13.31 5.87
CA VAL A 91 1.98 -12.56 5.31
C VAL A 91 3.10 -13.52 4.95
#